data_AF-A0A2S6NFE1-F1
#
_entry.id   AF-A0A2S6NFE1-F1
#
_cell.length_a   1.000
_cell.length_b   1.000
_cell.length_c   1.000
_cell.angle_alpha   90.00
_cell.angle_beta   90.00
_cell.angle_gamma   90.00
#
_symmetry.space_group_name_H-M   'P 1'
#
loop_
_entity.id
_entity.type
_entity.pdbx_description
1 polymer ?
#
loop_
_entity_poly.entity_id
_entity_poly.type
_entity_poly.pdbx_seq_one_letter_code
_entity_poly.pdbx_strand_id
1 'polypeptide(L)'
;MTPQILVMILVQSVGAGLGGYALFLWFKKARKPTVIGFHVVAGLAGIETLAANIHLSAFAADSPVRALGILALEFFALSVLTGVVAALVGKQRPQLANVLLAIHVGSGVLALFTALSFARAA
;
A
#
# COMPACT_ATOMS: atom_id res chain seq x y z
N MET A 1 6.91 11.05 17.23
CA MET A 1 5.95 10.66 16.19
C MET A 1 4.63 11.36 16.45
N THR A 2 4.12 12.09 15.45
CA THR A 2 2.82 12.76 15.52
C THR A 2 1.68 11.73 15.44
N PRO A 3 0.46 12.07 15.91
CA PRO A 3 -0.70 11.19 15.77
C PRO A 3 -0.98 10.75 14.32
N GLN A 4 -0.73 11.62 13.35
CA GLN A 4 -0.96 11.37 11.93
C GLN A 4 -0.03 10.29 11.37
N ILE A 5 1.24 10.28 11.80
CA ILE A 5 2.22 9.26 11.43
C ILE A 5 1.83 7.90 12.04
N LEU A 6 1.32 7.89 13.27
CA LEU A 6 0.85 6.65 13.91
C LEU A 6 -0.36 6.07 13.17
N VAL A 7 -1.32 6.90 12.77
CA VAL A 7 -2.48 6.47 11.95
C VAL A 7 -2.02 5.90 10.62
N MET A 8 -1.07 6.56 9.94
CA MET A 8 -0.50 6.07 8.69
C MET A 8 0.11 4.67 8.85
N ILE A 9 0.95 4.48 9.86
CA ILE A 9 1.60 3.18 10.14
C ILE A 9 0.54 2.12 10.45
N LEU A 10 -0.49 2.46 11.24
CA LEU A 10 -1.57 1.55 11.58
C LEU A 10 -2.34 1.10 10.32
N VAL A 11 -2.78 2.04 9.47
CA VAL A 11 -3.52 1.73 8.25
C VAL A 11 -2.70 0.86 7.31
N GLN A 12 -1.42 1.18 7.11
CA GLN A 12 -0.53 0.36 6.28
C GLN A 12 -0.31 -1.04 6.87
N SER A 13 -0.16 -1.16 8.19
CA SER A 13 0.02 -2.45 8.86
C SER A 13 -1.23 -3.33 8.75
N VAL A 14 -2.42 -2.75 8.96
CA VAL A 14 -3.70 -3.44 8.77
C VAL A 14 -3.87 -3.86 7.32
N GLY A 15 -3.57 -2.97 6.37
CA GLY A 15 -3.59 -3.26 4.94
C GLY A 15 -2.66 -4.42 4.57
N ALA A 16 -1.43 -4.43 5.09
CA ALA A 16 -0.46 -5.51 4.88
C ALA A 16 -0.94 -6.84 5.48
N GLY A 17 -1.51 -6.83 6.69
CA GLY A 17 -2.11 -8.01 7.32
C GLY A 17 -3.27 -8.59 6.49
N LEU A 18 -4.17 -7.72 6.00
CA LEU A 18 -5.25 -8.12 5.11
C LEU A 18 -4.72 -8.69 3.78
N GLY A 19 -3.67 -8.08 3.21
CA GLY A 19 -3.03 -8.54 1.98
C GLY A 19 -2.37 -9.91 2.14
N GLY A 20 -1.63 -10.11 3.25
CA GLY A 20 -1.04 -11.40 3.60
C GLY A 20 -2.11 -12.49 3.80
N TYR A 21 -3.22 -12.15 4.46
CA TYR A 21 -4.35 -13.09 4.59
C TYR A 21 -5.02 -13.38 3.24
N ALA A 22 -5.22 -12.38 2.39
CA ALA A 22 -5.76 -12.58 1.04
C ALA A 22 -4.85 -13.48 0.18
N LEU A 23 -3.53 -13.30 0.28
CA LEU A 23 -2.52 -14.15 -0.37
C LEU A 23 -2.58 -15.60 0.15
N PHE A 24 -2.71 -15.79 1.47
CA PHE A 24 -2.91 -17.12 2.04
C PHE A 24 -4.18 -17.79 1.50
N LEU A 25 -5.31 -17.07 1.46
CA LEU A 25 -6.56 -17.57 0.88
C LEU A 25 -6.42 -17.89 -0.61
N TRP A 26 -5.60 -17.13 -1.35
CA TRP A 26 -5.28 -17.43 -2.74
C TRP A 26 -4.59 -18.80 -2.90
N PHE A 27 -3.57 -19.09 -2.10
CA PHE A 27 -2.90 -20.39 -2.11
C PHE A 27 -3.82 -21.53 -1.68
N LYS A 28 -4.74 -21.28 -0.73
CA LYS A 28 -5.78 -22.24 -0.33
C LYS A 28 -6.92 -22.37 -1.35
N LYS A 29 -6.92 -21.60 -2.44
CA LYS A 29 -8.02 -21.51 -3.42
C LYS A 29 -9.37 -21.11 -2.78
N ALA A 30 -9.35 -20.50 -1.61
CA ALA A 30 -10.52 -20.14 -0.79
C ALA A 30 -10.79 -18.64 -0.86
N ARG A 31 -10.90 -18.09 -2.08
CA ARG A 31 -11.04 -16.63 -2.29
C ARG A 31 -12.34 -16.13 -1.69
N LYS A 32 -12.25 -15.15 -0.78
CA LYS A 32 -13.39 -14.50 -0.12
C LYS A 32 -13.54 -13.06 -0.63
N PRO A 33 -14.56 -12.73 -1.44
CA PRO A 33 -14.74 -11.39 -2.01
C PRO A 33 -14.76 -10.28 -0.96
N THR A 34 -15.37 -10.53 0.20
CA THR A 34 -15.43 -9.57 1.31
C THR A 34 -14.04 -9.18 1.83
N VAL A 35 -13.12 -10.14 1.96
CA VAL A 35 -11.74 -9.88 2.41
C VAL A 35 -10.98 -9.04 1.38
N ILE A 36 -11.17 -9.36 0.09
CA ILE A 36 -10.58 -8.59 -1.01
C ILE A 36 -11.12 -7.15 -1.00
N GLY A 37 -12.44 -6.98 -0.82
CA GLY A 37 -13.08 -5.65 -0.70
C GLY A 37 -12.49 -4.83 0.44
N PHE A 38 -12.39 -5.41 1.65
CA PHE A 38 -11.76 -4.73 2.79
C PHE A 38 -10.30 -4.36 2.53
N HIS A 39 -9.53 -5.26 1.89
CA HIS A 39 -8.14 -4.98 1.56
C HIS A 39 -8.00 -3.80 0.57
N VAL A 40 -8.87 -3.73 -0.45
CA VAL A 40 -8.89 -2.60 -1.40
C VAL A 40 -9.22 -1.29 -0.68
N VAL A 41 -10.26 -1.27 0.16
CA VAL A 41 -10.63 -0.08 0.95
C VAL A 41 -9.48 0.36 1.86
N ALA A 42 -8.81 -0.58 2.54
CA ALA A 42 -7.65 -0.29 3.37
C ALA A 42 -6.49 0.33 2.55
N GLY A 43 -6.25 -0.19 1.33
CA GLY A 43 -5.26 0.38 0.41
C GLY A 43 -5.57 1.83 0.02
N LEU A 44 -6.82 2.13 -0.36
CA LEU A 44 -7.25 3.49 -0.71
C LEU A 44 -7.15 4.45 0.48
N ALA A 45 -7.60 4.02 1.66
CA ALA A 45 -7.47 4.81 2.90
C ALA A 45 -6.01 5.11 3.24
N GLY A 46 -5.09 4.17 2.97
CA GLY A 46 -3.66 4.39 3.17
C GLY A 46 -3.07 5.42 2.21
N ILE A 47 -3.52 5.47 0.95
CA ILE A 47 -3.12 6.50 -0.03
C ILE A 47 -3.52 7.88 0.49
N GLU A 48 -4.78 8.05 0.88
CA GLU A 48 -5.31 9.32 1.39
C GLU A 48 -4.56 9.77 2.64
N THR A 49 -4.35 8.85 3.58
CA THR A 49 -3.63 9.14 4.84
C THR A 49 -2.18 9.55 4.59
N LEU A 50 -1.47 8.86 3.69
CA LEU A 50 -0.09 9.19 3.36
C LEU A 50 0.02 10.53 2.62
N ALA A 51 -0.88 10.79 1.65
CA ALA A 51 -0.96 12.08 0.96
C ALA A 51 -1.22 13.23 1.94
N ALA A 52 -2.15 13.05 2.89
CA ALA A 52 -2.44 14.03 3.93
C ALA A 52 -1.21 14.29 4.83
N ASN A 53 -0.47 13.25 5.24
CA ASN A 53 0.75 13.41 6.04
C ASN A 53 1.84 14.19 5.29
N ILE A 54 1.99 13.98 3.98
CA ILE A 54 2.95 14.74 3.15
C ILE A 54 2.51 16.20 3.03
N HIS A 55 1.23 16.46 2.76
CA HIS A 55 0.72 17.81 2.55
C HIS A 55 0.68 18.65 3.82
N LEU A 56 0.36 18.04 4.96
CA LEU A 56 0.35 18.68 6.27
C LEU A 56 1.74 18.73 6.92
N SER A 57 2.77 18.16 6.28
CA SER A 57 4.14 18.22 6.80
C SER A 57 4.66 19.66 6.77
N ALA A 58 5.46 20.04 7.77
CA ALA A 58 6.11 21.35 7.84
C ALA A 58 7.31 21.47 6.88
N PHE A 59 7.57 20.46 6.04
CA PHE A 59 8.73 20.43 5.16
C PHE A 59 8.53 21.34 3.94
N ALA A 60 9.61 22.05 3.58
CA ALA A 60 9.69 22.79 2.33
C ALA A 60 9.43 21.88 1.12
N ALA A 61 8.93 22.47 0.03
CA ALA A 61 8.54 21.72 -1.17
C ALA A 61 9.71 20.96 -1.82
N ASP A 62 10.91 21.52 -1.74
CA ASP A 62 12.17 20.98 -2.25
C ASP A 62 12.93 20.13 -1.21
N SER A 63 12.35 19.90 -0.03
CA SER A 63 12.98 19.10 1.02
C SER A 63 13.18 17.65 0.56
N PRO A 64 14.38 17.07 0.70
CA PRO A 64 14.63 15.66 0.43
C PRO A 64 13.71 14.73 1.25
N VAL A 65 13.30 15.16 2.45
CA VAL A 65 12.38 14.38 3.31
C VAL A 65 10.98 14.32 2.69
N ARG A 66 10.48 15.44 2.16
CA ARG A 66 9.19 15.49 1.47
C ARG A 66 9.21 14.64 0.18
N ALA A 67 10.33 14.64 -0.53
CA ALA A 67 10.52 13.78 -1.70
C ALA A 67 10.42 12.28 -1.36
N LEU A 68 10.96 11.84 -0.21
CA LEU A 68 10.77 10.47 0.28
C LEU A 68 9.30 10.15 0.54
N GLY A 69 8.56 11.08 1.15
CA GLY A 69 7.12 10.92 1.36
C GLY A 69 6.36 10.72 0.04
N ILE A 70 6.65 11.55 -0.97
CA ILE A 70 6.05 11.43 -2.31
C ILE A 70 6.41 10.09 -2.96
N LEU A 71 7.67 9.69 -2.89
CA LEU A 71 8.11 8.40 -3.43
C LEU A 71 7.40 7.21 -2.76
N ALA A 72 7.18 7.27 -1.44
CA ALA A 72 6.40 6.27 -0.72
C ALA A 72 4.95 6.21 -1.24
N LEU A 73 4.35 7.37 -1.49
CA LEU A 73 2.99 7.48 -2.03
C LEU A 73 2.89 6.87 -3.44
N GLU A 74 3.85 7.13 -4.32
CA GLU A 74 3.90 6.58 -5.67
C GLU A 74 4.01 5.05 -5.67
N PHE A 75 4.92 4.50 -4.86
CA PHE A 75 5.03 3.04 -4.71
C PHE A 75 3.77 2.43 -4.12
N PHE A 76 3.12 3.11 -3.18
CA PHE A 76 1.89 2.62 -2.59
C PHE A 76 0.72 2.65 -3.58
N ALA A 77 0.60 3.71 -4.38
CA ALA A 77 -0.38 3.80 -5.46
C ALA A 77 -0.17 2.71 -6.51
N LEU A 78 1.07 2.45 -6.91
CA LEU A 78 1.43 1.33 -7.80
C LEU A 78 1.01 -0.02 -7.21
N SER A 79 1.27 -0.23 -5.91
CA SER A 79 0.85 -1.43 -5.19
C SER A 79 -0.66 -1.60 -5.25
N VAL A 80 -1.44 -0.58 -4.87
CA VAL A 80 -2.90 -0.64 -4.89
C VAL A 80 -3.43 -0.94 -6.30
N LEU A 81 -2.94 -0.22 -7.32
CA LEU A 81 -3.37 -0.42 -8.70
C LEU A 81 -3.11 -1.85 -9.18
N THR A 82 -1.90 -2.35 -9.00
CA THR A 82 -1.52 -3.70 -9.45
C THR A 82 -2.27 -4.80 -8.70
N GLY A 83 -2.54 -4.62 -7.40
CA GLY A 83 -3.35 -5.54 -6.60
C GLY A 83 -4.80 -5.61 -7.07
N VAL A 84 -5.42 -4.46 -7.36
CA VAL A 84 -6.79 -4.38 -7.90
C VAL A 84 -6.85 -5.04 -9.28
N VAL A 85 -5.93 -4.71 -10.19
CA VAL A 85 -5.91 -5.30 -11.53
C VAL A 85 -5.69 -6.81 -11.47
N ALA A 86 -4.78 -7.31 -10.61
CA ALA A 86 -4.55 -8.74 -10.41
C ALA A 86 -5.83 -9.49 -9.99
N ALA A 87 -6.62 -8.89 -9.09
CA ALA A 87 -7.88 -9.46 -8.64
C ALA A 87 -8.93 -9.55 -9.76
N LEU A 88 -8.98 -8.55 -10.65
CA LEU A 88 -9.92 -8.49 -11.78
C LEU A 88 -9.57 -9.51 -12.89
N VAL A 89 -8.30 -9.60 -13.26
CA VAL A 89 -7.87 -10.44 -14.41
C VAL A 89 -7.50 -11.87 -14.03
N GLY A 90 -7.36 -12.17 -12.73
CA GLY A 90 -6.76 -13.41 -12.25
C GLY A 90 -7.55 -14.70 -12.50
N LYS A 91 -8.80 -14.64 -12.96
CA LYS A 91 -9.53 -15.82 -13.47
C LYS A 91 -9.18 -16.14 -14.92
N GLN A 92 -8.96 -15.11 -15.74
CA GLN A 92 -8.78 -15.23 -17.18
C GLN A 92 -7.31 -15.37 -17.57
N ARG A 93 -6.40 -14.72 -16.81
CA ARG A 93 -4.97 -14.64 -17.11
C ARG A 93 -4.13 -14.89 -15.84
N PRO A 94 -3.98 -16.15 -15.40
CA PRO A 94 -3.33 -16.47 -14.12
C PRO A 94 -1.84 -16.08 -14.09
N GLN A 95 -1.12 -16.22 -15.20
CA GLN A 95 0.29 -15.82 -15.30
C GLN A 95 0.47 -14.31 -15.12
N LEU A 96 -0.34 -13.50 -15.82
CA LEU A 96 -0.33 -12.04 -15.66
C LEU A 96 -0.69 -11.64 -14.24
N ALA A 97 -1.70 -12.27 -13.63
CA ALA A 97 -2.06 -11.99 -12.24
C ALA A 97 -0.93 -12.31 -11.25
N ASN A 98 -0.15 -13.37 -11.48
CA ASN A 98 1.02 -13.66 -10.65
C ASN A 98 2.10 -12.59 -10.77
N VAL A 99 2.37 -12.08 -11.99
CA VAL A 99 3.31 -10.97 -12.20
C VAL A 99 2.81 -9.70 -11.50
N LEU A 100 1.54 -9.35 -11.69
CA LEU A 100 0.94 -8.19 -11.03
C LEU A 100 0.94 -8.32 -9.51
N LEU A 101 0.74 -9.53 -8.97
CA LEU A 101 0.80 -9.79 -7.53
C LEU A 101 2.23 -9.65 -6.99
N ALA A 102 3.25 -10.06 -7.76
CA ALA A 102 4.64 -9.84 -7.40
C ALA A 102 4.98 -8.33 -7.38
N ILE A 103 4.50 -7.56 -8.36
CA ILE A 103 4.66 -6.10 -8.38
C ILE A 103 3.90 -5.47 -7.20
N HIS A 104 2.67 -5.90 -6.93
CA HIS A 104 1.85 -5.43 -5.81
C HIS A 104 2.59 -5.58 -4.47
N VAL A 105 3.14 -6.77 -4.20
CA VAL A 105 3.88 -7.05 -2.97
C VAL A 105 5.19 -6.26 -2.94
N GLY A 106 5.98 -6.30 -4.02
CA GLY A 106 7.28 -5.61 -4.08
C GLY A 106 7.15 -4.10 -3.91
N SER A 107 6.24 -3.46 -4.63
CA SER A 107 5.97 -2.02 -4.50
C SER A 107 5.37 -1.66 -3.15
N GLY A 108 4.52 -2.51 -2.57
CA GLY A 108 3.99 -2.30 -1.21
C GLY A 108 5.09 -2.33 -0.14
N VAL A 109 6.06 -3.24 -0.27
CA VAL A 109 7.24 -3.31 0.62
C VAL A 109 8.12 -2.07 0.46
N LEU A 110 8.39 -1.64 -0.78
CA LEU A 110 9.15 -0.41 -1.05
C LEU A 110 8.44 0.82 -0.48
N ALA A 111 7.12 0.91 -0.65
CA ALA A 111 6.30 1.98 -0.08
C ALA A 111 6.43 2.03 1.45
N LEU A 112 6.31 0.88 2.12
CA LEU A 112 6.43 0.80 3.57
C LEU A 112 7.79 1.28 4.07
N PHE A 113 8.89 0.78 3.51
CA PHE A 113 10.24 1.20 3.94
C PHE A 113 10.51 2.68 3.66
N THR A 114 10.02 3.19 2.54
CA THR A 114 10.15 4.61 2.19
C THR A 114 9.30 5.48 3.14
N ALA A 115 8.07 5.05 3.46
CA ALA A 115 7.20 5.72 4.42
C ALA A 115 7.77 5.71 5.85
N LEU A 116 8.41 4.62 6.28
CA LEU A 116 9.12 4.55 7.56
C LEU A 116 10.33 5.50 7.59
N SER A 117 11.05 5.62 6.47
CA SER A 117 12.17 6.56 6.34
C SER A 117 11.70 8.01 6.42
N PHE A 118 10.59 8.34 5.74
CA PHE A 118 9.91 9.63 5.85
C PHE A 118 9.47 9.90 7.30
N ALA A 119 8.78 8.95 7.93
CA ALA A 119 8.28 9.06 9.30
C ALA A 119 9.37 9.20 10.36
N ARG A 120 10.57 8.67 10.12
CA ARG A 120 11.74 8.83 10.99
C ARG A 120 12.34 10.24 10.90
N ALA A 121 12.23 10.86 9.74
CA ALA A 121 12.76 12.20 9.48
C ALA A 121 11.77 13.33 9.82
N ALA A 122 10.48 13.00 9.96
CA ALA A 122 9.36 13.85 10.37
C ALA A 122 9.17 13.93 11.90
#